data_AF-A0A7D9K1D9-F1
#
_entry.id   AF-A0A7D9K1D9-F1
#
_cell.length_a   1.000
_cell.length_b   1.000
_cell.length_c   1.000
_cell.angle_alpha   90.00
_cell.angle_beta   90.00
_cell.angle_gamma   90.00
#
_symmetry.space_group_name_H-M   'P 1'
#
loop_
_entity.id
_entity.type
_entity.pdbx_description
1 polymer ?
#
loop_
_entity_poly.entity_id
_entity_poly.type
_entity_poly.pdbx_seq_one_letter_code
_entity_poly.pdbx_strand_id
1 'polypeptide(L)'
;MAIQRQAKAARCSSCQETAVSRCMTCEMFMCEKCSNSHTMWPVMKDHDVLSVEELSNPQNQVKMRSKLYCEKHKDKILEFYCETCKELSCLHCMVLNHIKQNHSCVSVGEIAQKQREILQGSCTTLDEKLSAGKEALTAVGEVMKSLEINAKDAKDQINAQKDKILTSITEKLEVQAKKLAQDVDNVYGELHGELSKPHGEIKDYLDKVQASVSLPRNLLKRGSIEEILSSQKVIDENIEKLGKEQPENLAPVNDGSVQYVPENIGNIGYDEIVNALGYVDELQISSSILKEEIAFIKQLQKWLGEKCKWHLCYRASRDGWSAKDFHRHCDNKGPTVVLVKANNYIFGGYTDQNWGGIHGVPKKCPLLLILL
;
A
#
# COMPACT_ATOMS: atom_id res chain seq x y z
N MET A 1 -39.13 -17.83 -19.28
CA MET A 1 -39.27 -16.41 -19.66
C MET A 1 -39.61 -16.18 -21.15
N ALA A 2 -39.17 -17.02 -22.10
CA ALA A 2 -39.53 -16.84 -23.54
C ALA A 2 -41.03 -17.12 -23.85
N ILE A 3 -41.62 -18.15 -23.22
CA ILE A 3 -43.03 -18.55 -23.44
C ILE A 3 -44.03 -17.52 -22.90
N GLN A 4 -43.72 -16.89 -21.76
CA GLN A 4 -44.54 -15.83 -21.15
C GLN A 4 -44.59 -14.55 -22.01
N ARG A 5 -43.53 -14.28 -22.78
CA ARG A 5 -43.51 -13.18 -23.76
C ARG A 5 -44.27 -13.52 -25.04
N GLN A 6 -44.30 -14.79 -25.48
CA GLN A 6 -45.11 -15.22 -26.62
C GLN A 6 -46.62 -15.28 -26.31
N ALA A 7 -47.02 -15.67 -25.10
CA ALA A 7 -48.44 -15.81 -24.73
C ALA A 7 -49.16 -14.47 -24.51
N LYS A 8 -48.47 -13.43 -23.99
CA LYS A 8 -49.05 -12.08 -23.79
C LYS A 8 -49.32 -11.30 -25.08
N ALA A 9 -48.81 -11.75 -26.23
CA ALA A 9 -48.98 -11.10 -27.53
C ALA A 9 -49.64 -12.03 -28.58
N ALA A 10 -50.16 -13.19 -28.16
CA ALA A 10 -50.77 -14.15 -29.06
C ALA A 10 -52.14 -13.66 -29.56
N ARG A 11 -52.40 -13.82 -30.86
CA ARG A 11 -53.68 -13.47 -31.50
C ARG A 11 -54.49 -14.74 -31.77
N CYS A 12 -55.81 -14.61 -31.68
CA CYS A 12 -56.76 -15.67 -32.00
C CYS A 12 -56.56 -16.12 -33.45
N SER A 13 -56.35 -17.42 -33.65
CA SER A 13 -56.08 -18.00 -34.97
C SER A 13 -57.25 -17.85 -35.95
N SER A 14 -58.48 -17.67 -35.45
CA SER A 14 -59.69 -17.57 -36.28
C SER A 14 -60.14 -16.14 -36.57
N CYS A 15 -59.96 -15.20 -35.63
CA CYS A 15 -60.48 -13.84 -35.74
C CYS A 15 -59.48 -12.73 -35.42
N GLN A 16 -58.21 -13.07 -35.14
CA GLN A 16 -57.11 -12.14 -34.85
C GLN A 16 -57.31 -11.23 -33.62
N GLU A 17 -58.36 -11.40 -32.83
CA GLU A 17 -58.52 -10.75 -31.51
C GLU A 17 -57.49 -11.25 -30.50
N THR A 18 -57.31 -10.57 -29.37
CA THR A 18 -56.40 -11.01 -28.30
C THR A 18 -56.78 -12.41 -27.81
N ALA A 19 -55.83 -13.34 -27.84
CA ALA A 19 -56.06 -14.70 -27.36
C ALA A 19 -56.00 -14.76 -25.83
N VAL A 20 -56.91 -15.53 -25.24
CA VAL A 20 -57.00 -15.76 -23.79
C VAL A 20 -56.83 -17.24 -23.43
N SER A 21 -56.93 -18.13 -24.42
CA SER A 21 -56.71 -19.57 -24.24
C SER A 21 -55.99 -20.17 -25.44
N ARG A 22 -55.43 -21.38 -25.25
CA ARG A 22 -54.83 -22.21 -26.28
C ARG A 22 -55.38 -23.62 -26.17
N CYS A 23 -55.86 -24.16 -27.29
CA CYS A 23 -56.15 -25.57 -27.40
C CYS A 23 -54.84 -26.31 -27.67
N MET A 24 -54.45 -27.23 -26.79
CA MET A 24 -53.24 -28.02 -26.89
C MET A 24 -53.38 -29.15 -27.91
N THR A 25 -54.61 -29.67 -28.09
CA THR A 25 -54.93 -30.69 -29.09
C THR A 25 -54.87 -30.14 -30.52
N CYS A 26 -55.40 -28.93 -30.73
CA CYS A 26 -55.40 -28.25 -32.04
C CYS A 26 -54.22 -27.30 -32.24
N GLU A 27 -53.37 -27.11 -31.22
CA GLU A 27 -52.23 -26.20 -31.20
C GLU A 27 -52.55 -24.74 -31.60
N MET A 28 -53.79 -24.29 -31.37
CA MET A 28 -54.29 -22.96 -31.78
C MET A 28 -54.62 -22.05 -30.60
N PHE A 29 -54.36 -20.76 -30.77
CA PHE A 29 -54.73 -19.72 -29.80
C PHE A 29 -56.13 -19.20 -30.10
N MET A 30 -56.94 -18.97 -29.07
CA MET A 30 -58.33 -18.57 -29.20
C MET A 30 -58.66 -17.39 -28.27
N CYS A 31 -59.48 -16.46 -28.75
CA CYS A 31 -60.15 -15.50 -27.88
C CYS A 31 -61.30 -16.18 -27.15
N GLU A 32 -61.85 -15.54 -26.13
CA GLU A 32 -62.90 -16.10 -25.27
C GLU A 32 -64.10 -16.63 -26.07
N LYS A 33 -64.58 -15.84 -27.05
CA LYS A 33 -65.72 -16.21 -27.91
C LYS A 33 -65.43 -17.45 -28.77
N CYS A 34 -64.24 -17.52 -29.35
CA CYS A 34 -63.82 -18.65 -30.18
C CYS A 34 -63.56 -19.90 -29.33
N SER A 35 -63.00 -19.73 -28.13
CA SER A 35 -62.78 -20.81 -27.17
C SER A 35 -64.09 -21.44 -26.72
N ASN A 36 -65.09 -20.62 -26.37
CA ASN A 36 -66.42 -21.10 -25.96
C ASN A 36 -67.14 -21.80 -27.12
N SER A 37 -67.00 -21.28 -28.33
CA SER A 37 -67.56 -21.94 -29.52
C SER A 37 -66.85 -23.26 -29.82
N HIS A 38 -65.53 -23.32 -29.61
CA HIS A 38 -64.72 -24.52 -29.79
C HIS A 38 -65.13 -25.63 -28.83
N THR A 39 -65.31 -25.32 -27.54
CA THR A 39 -65.66 -26.33 -26.52
C THR A 39 -67.14 -26.72 -26.54
N MET A 40 -68.03 -25.92 -27.13
CA MET A 40 -69.44 -26.27 -27.27
C MET A 40 -69.71 -27.36 -28.32
N TRP A 41 -68.83 -27.52 -29.31
CA TRP A 41 -69.08 -28.47 -30.38
C TRP A 41 -68.82 -29.91 -29.90
N PRO A 42 -69.76 -30.87 -30.05
CA PRO A 42 -69.67 -32.19 -29.43
C PRO A 42 -68.39 -32.97 -29.74
N VAL A 43 -67.80 -32.77 -30.92
CA VAL A 43 -66.56 -33.43 -31.37
C VAL A 43 -65.31 -32.86 -30.68
N MET A 44 -65.38 -31.63 -30.18
CA MET A 44 -64.23 -30.88 -29.65
C MET A 44 -64.25 -30.78 -28.11
N LYS A 45 -65.22 -31.44 -27.45
CA LYS A 45 -65.39 -31.39 -25.99
C LYS A 45 -64.23 -32.00 -25.21
N ASP A 46 -63.54 -32.97 -25.80
CA ASP A 46 -62.41 -33.67 -25.17
C ASP A 46 -61.05 -33.01 -25.47
N HIS A 47 -61.04 -31.83 -26.10
CA HIS A 47 -59.81 -31.11 -26.38
C HIS A 47 -59.26 -30.42 -25.12
N ASP A 48 -57.95 -30.54 -24.90
CA ASP A 48 -57.26 -29.92 -23.75
C ASP A 48 -57.06 -28.42 -24.03
N VAL A 49 -57.93 -27.58 -23.47
CA VAL A 49 -57.90 -26.12 -23.64
C VAL A 49 -57.44 -25.47 -22.34
N LEU A 50 -56.33 -24.74 -22.40
CA LEU A 50 -55.72 -24.06 -21.24
C LEU A 50 -55.76 -22.55 -21.43
N SER A 51 -56.02 -21.80 -20.36
CA SER A 51 -55.93 -20.34 -20.38
C SER A 51 -54.48 -19.85 -20.48
N VAL A 52 -54.29 -18.61 -20.93
CA VAL A 52 -52.96 -17.98 -21.00
C VAL A 52 -52.29 -17.89 -19.62
N GLU A 53 -53.07 -17.73 -18.55
CA GLU A 53 -52.60 -17.78 -17.18
C GLU A 53 -52.14 -19.18 -16.78
N GLU A 54 -52.92 -20.22 -17.13
CA GLU A 54 -52.61 -21.63 -16.85
C GLU A 54 -51.35 -22.10 -17.59
N LEU A 55 -51.02 -21.52 -18.75
CA LEU A 55 -49.78 -21.77 -19.49
C LEU A 55 -48.52 -21.26 -18.76
N SER A 56 -48.66 -20.37 -17.77
CA SER A 56 -47.53 -19.92 -16.94
C SER A 56 -47.07 -20.98 -15.94
N ASN A 57 -47.90 -22.00 -15.65
CA ASN A 57 -47.55 -23.07 -14.74
C ASN A 57 -46.53 -24.05 -15.38
N PRO A 58 -45.38 -24.33 -14.73
CA PRO A 58 -44.37 -25.26 -15.25
C PRO A 58 -44.90 -26.66 -15.62
N GLN A 59 -45.92 -27.17 -14.91
CA GLN A 59 -46.53 -28.46 -15.22
C GLN A 59 -47.30 -28.43 -16.57
N ASN A 60 -47.97 -27.32 -16.87
CA ASN A 60 -48.72 -27.13 -18.10
C ASN A 60 -47.81 -26.78 -19.29
N GLN A 61 -46.62 -26.23 -19.04
CA GLN A 61 -45.61 -26.00 -20.08
C GLN A 61 -45.06 -27.29 -20.68
N VAL A 62 -45.07 -28.40 -19.93
CA VAL A 62 -44.66 -29.72 -20.45
C VAL A 62 -45.61 -30.19 -21.55
N LYS A 63 -46.90 -29.87 -21.46
CA LYS A 63 -47.91 -30.14 -22.49
C LYS A 63 -47.76 -29.25 -23.74
N MET A 64 -46.99 -28.16 -23.64
CA MET A 64 -46.75 -27.19 -24.71
C MET A 64 -45.51 -27.48 -25.56
N ARG A 65 -44.79 -28.58 -25.27
CA ARG A 65 -43.58 -28.93 -26.02
C ARG A 65 -43.93 -29.24 -27.47
N SER A 66 -43.49 -28.38 -28.39
CA SER A 66 -43.65 -28.61 -29.83
C SER A 66 -42.90 -29.89 -30.21
N LYS A 67 -43.60 -30.79 -30.90
CA LYS A 67 -42.96 -31.96 -31.53
C LYS A 67 -41.86 -31.45 -32.46
N LEU A 68 -40.65 -31.99 -32.33
CA LEU A 68 -39.55 -31.66 -33.22
C LEU A 68 -39.70 -32.50 -34.49
N TYR A 69 -39.73 -31.85 -35.65
CA TYR A 69 -39.86 -32.50 -36.94
C TYR A 69 -38.51 -32.62 -37.63
N CYS A 70 -38.35 -33.67 -38.44
CA CYS A 70 -37.12 -33.91 -39.17
C CYS A 70 -36.98 -32.89 -40.31
N GLU A 71 -35.81 -32.25 -40.39
CA GLU A 71 -35.52 -31.28 -41.45
C GLU A 71 -35.60 -31.89 -42.86
N LYS A 72 -35.24 -33.18 -42.99
CA LYS A 72 -35.30 -33.94 -44.26
C LYS A 72 -36.70 -34.49 -44.55
N HIS A 73 -37.49 -34.73 -43.51
CA HIS A 73 -38.83 -35.33 -43.61
C HIS A 73 -39.80 -34.51 -42.77
N LYS A 74 -40.34 -33.45 -43.37
CA LYS A 74 -41.09 -32.39 -42.67
C LYS A 74 -42.32 -32.91 -41.89
N ASP A 75 -42.90 -34.04 -42.32
CA ASP A 75 -44.06 -34.66 -41.67
C ASP A 75 -43.69 -35.76 -40.66
N LYS A 76 -42.40 -35.96 -40.36
CA LYS A 76 -41.91 -37.02 -39.47
C LYS A 76 -41.30 -36.43 -38.21
N ILE A 77 -41.71 -36.97 -37.06
CA ILE A 77 -41.26 -36.53 -35.74
C ILE A 77 -39.90 -37.17 -35.43
N LEU A 78 -39.04 -36.43 -34.73
CA LEU A 78 -37.76 -36.88 -34.20
C LEU A 78 -37.98 -37.62 -32.87
N GLU A 79 -38.15 -38.93 -32.93
CA GLU A 79 -38.43 -39.78 -31.76
C GLU A 79 -37.24 -40.62 -31.29
N PHE A 80 -36.13 -40.60 -32.04
CA PHE A 80 -34.96 -41.43 -31.76
C PHE A 80 -33.68 -40.61 -31.64
N TYR A 81 -32.72 -41.11 -30.88
CA TYR A 81 -31.41 -40.51 -30.69
C TYR A 81 -30.31 -41.48 -31.16
N CYS A 82 -29.46 -41.02 -32.06
CA CYS A 82 -28.29 -41.78 -32.50
C CYS A 82 -27.12 -41.49 -31.55
N GLU A 83 -26.69 -42.47 -30.73
CA GLU A 83 -25.57 -42.30 -29.79
C GLU A 83 -24.22 -42.13 -30.51
N THR A 84 -24.08 -42.73 -31.70
CA THR A 84 -22.85 -42.63 -32.51
C THR A 84 -22.68 -41.23 -33.12
N CYS A 85 -23.77 -40.67 -33.66
CA CYS A 85 -23.76 -39.34 -34.31
C CYS A 85 -24.05 -38.19 -33.32
N LYS A 86 -24.55 -38.52 -32.13
CA LYS A 86 -25.03 -37.58 -31.10
C LYS A 86 -26.13 -36.63 -31.56
N GLU A 87 -27.05 -37.11 -32.39
CA GLU A 87 -28.12 -36.31 -33.00
C GLU A 87 -29.49 -37.00 -32.93
N LEU A 88 -30.55 -36.20 -33.04
CA LEU A 88 -31.93 -36.70 -33.12
C LEU A 88 -32.26 -37.18 -34.54
N SER A 89 -33.03 -38.26 -34.64
CA SER A 89 -33.44 -38.87 -35.90
C SER A 89 -34.91 -39.26 -35.90
N CYS A 90 -35.55 -39.20 -37.07
CA CYS A 90 -36.86 -39.81 -37.29
C CYS A 90 -36.70 -41.27 -37.75
N LEU A 91 -37.79 -42.05 -37.71
CA LEU A 91 -37.77 -43.47 -38.11
C LEU A 91 -37.15 -43.70 -39.51
N HIS A 92 -37.43 -42.82 -40.47
CA HIS A 92 -36.92 -42.94 -41.84
C HIS A 92 -35.41 -42.71 -41.91
N CYS A 93 -34.92 -41.65 -41.27
CA CYS A 93 -33.48 -41.40 -41.18
C CYS A 93 -32.78 -42.54 -40.44
N MET A 94 -33.34 -43.02 -39.33
CA MET A 94 -32.79 -44.13 -38.57
C MET A 94 -32.56 -45.35 -39.46
N VAL A 95 -33.58 -45.82 -40.18
CA VAL A 95 -33.48 -47.05 -40.97
C VAL A 95 -32.54 -46.87 -42.17
N LEU A 96 -32.68 -45.78 -42.92
CA LEU A 96 -31.96 -45.63 -44.18
C LEU A 96 -30.51 -45.14 -44.01
N ASN A 97 -30.24 -44.33 -42.99
CA ASN A 97 -28.97 -43.62 -42.86
C ASN A 97 -28.16 -44.03 -41.62
N HIS A 98 -28.80 -44.46 -40.52
CA HIS A 98 -28.09 -44.80 -39.29
C HIS A 98 -27.91 -46.31 -39.12
N ILE A 99 -28.99 -47.10 -39.13
CA ILE A 99 -28.95 -48.56 -38.98
C ILE A 99 -28.21 -49.20 -40.16
N LYS A 100 -28.45 -48.73 -41.39
CA LYS A 100 -27.71 -49.19 -42.57
C LYS A 100 -26.19 -48.98 -42.44
N GLN A 101 -25.77 -47.97 -41.68
CA GLN A 101 -24.37 -47.64 -41.39
C GLN A 101 -23.90 -48.21 -40.03
N ASN A 102 -24.69 -49.11 -39.43
CA ASN A 102 -24.39 -49.78 -38.18
C ASN A 102 -24.22 -48.84 -36.95
N HIS A 103 -24.91 -47.68 -36.96
CA HIS A 103 -24.92 -46.75 -35.82
C HIS A 103 -25.86 -47.21 -34.70
N SER A 104 -25.52 -46.90 -33.43
CA SER A 104 -26.39 -47.15 -32.27
C SER A 104 -27.49 -46.10 -32.22
N CYS A 105 -28.76 -46.52 -32.29
CA CYS A 105 -29.91 -45.64 -32.16
C CYS A 105 -30.88 -46.19 -31.12
N VAL A 106 -31.33 -45.30 -30.22
CA VAL A 106 -32.24 -45.61 -29.12
C VAL A 106 -33.43 -44.66 -29.11
N SER A 107 -34.53 -45.04 -28.48
CA SER A 107 -35.67 -44.14 -28.34
C SER A 107 -35.31 -42.96 -27.44
N VAL A 108 -35.80 -41.76 -27.77
CA VAL A 108 -35.62 -40.56 -26.93
C VAL A 108 -36.17 -40.81 -25.52
N GLY A 109 -37.26 -41.57 -25.38
CA GLY A 109 -37.84 -41.92 -24.09
C GLY A 109 -36.88 -42.73 -23.20
N GLU A 110 -36.11 -43.64 -23.79
CA GLU A 110 -35.17 -44.53 -23.09
C GLU A 110 -33.91 -43.79 -22.63
N ILE A 111 -33.39 -42.87 -23.44
CA ILE A 111 -32.15 -42.14 -23.12
C ILE A 111 -32.40 -40.82 -22.38
N ALA A 112 -33.65 -40.34 -22.33
CA ALA A 112 -34.00 -39.06 -21.71
C ALA A 112 -33.49 -38.94 -20.26
N GLN A 113 -33.63 -40.00 -19.46
CA GLN A 113 -33.20 -39.99 -18.07
C GLN A 113 -31.66 -39.95 -17.95
N LYS A 114 -30.96 -40.84 -18.67
CA LYS A 114 -29.49 -40.87 -18.72
C LYS A 114 -28.90 -39.53 -19.19
N GLN A 115 -29.51 -38.91 -20.21
CA GLN A 115 -29.04 -37.62 -20.72
C GLN A 115 -29.29 -36.47 -19.73
N ARG A 116 -30.38 -36.53 -18.93
CA ARG A 116 -30.59 -35.58 -17.82
C ARG A 116 -29.53 -35.71 -16.74
N GLU A 117 -29.14 -36.94 -16.39
CA GLU A 117 -28.09 -37.19 -15.40
C GLU A 117 -26.73 -36.66 -15.86
N ILE A 118 -26.37 -36.86 -17.14
CA ILE A 118 -25.15 -36.28 -17.74
C ILE A 118 -25.17 -34.75 -17.68
N LEU A 119 -26.31 -34.15 -18.05
CA LEU A 119 -26.46 -32.69 -18.01
C LEU A 119 -26.39 -32.19 -16.56
N GLN A 120 -27.00 -32.91 -15.62
CA GLN A 120 -26.94 -32.59 -14.20
C GLN A 120 -25.51 -32.63 -13.67
N GLY A 121 -24.72 -33.65 -14.02
CA GLY A 121 -23.29 -33.71 -13.67
C GLY A 121 -22.45 -32.60 -14.32
N SER A 122 -22.81 -32.19 -15.54
CA SER A 122 -22.17 -31.03 -16.19
C SER A 122 -22.52 -29.73 -15.46
N CYS A 123 -23.78 -29.55 -15.04
CA CYS A 123 -24.20 -28.41 -14.23
C CYS A 123 -23.46 -28.38 -12.89
N THR A 124 -23.36 -29.49 -12.16
CA THR A 124 -22.64 -29.51 -10.87
C THR A 124 -21.16 -29.16 -11.06
N THR A 125 -20.51 -29.67 -12.12
CA THR A 125 -19.11 -29.31 -12.44
C THR A 125 -18.96 -27.82 -12.75
N LEU A 126 -19.93 -27.22 -13.46
CA LEU A 126 -19.93 -25.80 -13.77
C LEU A 126 -20.18 -24.96 -12.52
N ASP A 127 -21.07 -25.39 -11.63
CA ASP A 127 -21.37 -24.72 -10.36
C ASP A 127 -20.14 -24.70 -9.43
N GLU A 128 -19.40 -25.81 -9.34
CA GLU A 128 -18.14 -25.89 -8.58
C GLU A 128 -17.05 -24.95 -9.14
N LYS A 129 -16.92 -24.88 -10.47
CA LYS A 129 -15.99 -23.92 -11.10
C LYS A 129 -16.43 -22.48 -10.89
N LEU A 130 -17.73 -22.22 -10.91
CA LEU A 130 -18.30 -20.90 -10.67
C LEU A 130 -18.03 -20.46 -9.23
N SER A 131 -18.20 -21.34 -8.24
CA SER A 131 -17.91 -21.02 -6.83
C SER A 131 -16.42 -20.77 -6.62
N ALA A 132 -15.54 -21.67 -7.10
CA ALA A 132 -14.09 -21.49 -7.01
C ALA A 132 -13.62 -20.18 -7.67
N GLY A 133 -14.18 -19.84 -8.84
CA GLY A 133 -13.88 -18.57 -9.51
C GLY A 133 -14.31 -17.33 -8.73
N LYS A 134 -15.49 -17.37 -8.08
CA LYS A 134 -15.97 -16.26 -7.23
C LYS A 134 -15.10 -16.07 -5.97
N GLU A 135 -14.69 -17.16 -5.34
CA GLU A 135 -13.79 -17.12 -4.19
C GLU A 135 -12.43 -16.54 -4.58
N ALA A 136 -11.83 -17.03 -5.67
CA ALA A 136 -10.58 -16.49 -6.19
C ALA A 136 -10.67 -15.00 -6.54
N LEU A 137 -11.77 -14.57 -7.18
CA LEU A 137 -11.99 -13.16 -7.50
C LEU A 137 -12.08 -12.28 -6.24
N THR A 138 -12.74 -12.78 -5.20
CA THR A 138 -12.85 -12.09 -3.90
C THR A 138 -11.47 -11.96 -3.24
N ALA A 139 -10.71 -13.06 -3.18
CA ALA A 139 -9.36 -13.08 -2.61
C ALA A 139 -8.40 -12.12 -3.35
N VAL A 140 -8.41 -12.12 -4.68
CA VAL A 140 -7.63 -11.17 -5.48
C VAL A 140 -8.05 -9.72 -5.20
N GLY A 141 -9.36 -9.46 -5.11
CA GLY A 141 -9.89 -8.15 -4.78
C GLY A 141 -9.43 -7.63 -3.41
N GLU A 142 -9.35 -8.49 -2.39
CA GLU A 142 -8.82 -8.15 -1.07
C GLU A 142 -7.32 -7.83 -1.08
N VAL A 143 -6.54 -8.59 -1.85
CA VAL A 143 -5.12 -8.32 -2.05
C VAL A 143 -4.91 -6.98 -2.76
N MET A 144 -5.71 -6.66 -3.79
CA MET A 144 -5.64 -5.38 -4.49
C MET A 144 -5.94 -4.19 -3.55
N LYS A 145 -6.97 -4.31 -2.71
CA LYS A 145 -7.27 -3.28 -1.69
C LYS A 145 -6.13 -3.12 -0.69
N SER A 146 -5.57 -4.23 -0.23
CA SER A 146 -4.43 -4.20 0.70
C SER A 146 -3.20 -3.58 0.06
N LEU A 147 -2.94 -3.84 -1.23
CA LEU A 147 -1.84 -3.24 -1.98
C LEU A 147 -1.99 -1.72 -2.07
N GLU A 148 -3.20 -1.22 -2.32
CA GLU A 148 -3.49 0.22 -2.35
C GLU A 148 -3.24 0.88 -0.98
N ILE A 149 -3.73 0.26 0.10
CA ILE A 149 -3.48 0.74 1.48
C ILE A 149 -1.99 0.75 1.78
N ASN A 150 -1.28 -0.36 1.51
CA ASN A 150 0.16 -0.47 1.79
C ASN A 150 0.98 0.55 0.98
N ALA A 151 0.62 0.80 -0.27
CA ALA A 151 1.29 1.81 -1.10
C ALA A 151 1.07 3.23 -0.57
N LYS A 152 -0.10 3.51 -0.01
CA LYS A 152 -0.39 4.78 0.67
C LYS A 152 0.40 4.91 1.96
N ASP A 153 0.33 3.89 2.83
CA ASP A 153 1.07 3.85 4.10
C ASP A 153 2.58 4.02 3.88
N ALA A 154 3.15 3.36 2.87
CA ALA A 154 4.57 3.51 2.54
C ALA A 154 4.93 4.97 2.17
N LYS A 155 4.07 5.66 1.42
CA LYS A 155 4.26 7.09 1.10
C LYS A 155 4.16 7.96 2.34
N ASP A 156 3.19 7.69 3.21
CA ASP A 156 2.99 8.43 4.46
C ASP A 156 4.18 8.23 5.40
N GLN A 157 4.74 7.01 5.47
CA GLN A 157 5.96 6.71 6.23
C GLN A 157 7.20 7.43 5.68
N ILE A 158 7.37 7.51 4.35
CA ILE A 158 8.46 8.29 3.73
C ILE A 158 8.38 9.75 4.17
N ASN A 159 7.18 10.35 4.13
CA ASN A 159 6.97 11.73 4.56
C ASN A 159 7.26 11.91 6.06
N ALA A 160 6.78 10.99 6.91
CA ALA A 160 7.03 11.04 8.35
C ALA A 160 8.54 10.92 8.67
N GLN A 161 9.27 10.06 7.94
CA GLN A 161 10.72 9.92 8.11
C GLN A 161 11.47 11.18 7.66
N LYS A 162 11.06 11.79 6.53
CA LYS A 162 11.59 13.08 6.08
C LYS A 162 11.43 14.15 7.16
N ASP A 163 10.22 14.28 7.72
CA ASP A 163 9.94 15.29 8.75
C ASP A 163 10.76 15.02 10.02
N LYS A 164 10.92 13.76 10.42
CA LYS A 164 11.77 13.37 11.55
C LYS A 164 13.24 13.73 11.36
N ILE A 165 13.78 13.52 10.16
CA ILE A 165 15.16 13.89 9.80
C ILE A 165 15.31 15.41 9.89
N LEU A 166 14.38 16.17 9.31
CA LEU A 166 14.39 17.63 9.37
C LEU A 166 14.37 18.13 10.81
N THR A 167 13.45 17.65 11.65
CA THR A 167 13.39 18.02 13.08
C THR A 167 14.71 17.74 13.79
N SER A 168 15.30 16.56 13.58
CA SER A 168 16.56 16.18 14.24
C SER A 168 17.74 17.07 13.83
N ILE A 169 17.79 17.49 12.57
CA ILE A 169 18.83 18.39 12.06
C ILE A 169 18.62 19.80 12.59
N THR A 170 17.39 20.31 12.53
CA THR A 170 17.03 21.64 13.03
C THR A 170 17.33 21.79 14.51
N GLU A 171 16.96 20.82 15.35
CA GLU A 171 17.25 20.85 16.78
C GLU A 171 18.76 20.94 17.07
N LYS A 172 19.58 20.14 16.37
CA LYS A 172 21.03 20.18 16.52
C LYS A 172 21.62 21.52 16.07
N LEU A 173 21.12 22.09 14.98
CA LEU A 173 21.53 23.41 14.51
C LEU A 173 21.16 24.51 15.50
N GLU A 174 19.96 24.48 16.05
CA GLU A 174 19.52 25.45 17.06
C GLU A 174 20.35 25.39 18.35
N VAL A 175 20.68 24.18 18.82
CA VAL A 175 21.55 24.01 19.99
C VAL A 175 22.93 24.62 19.73
N GLN A 176 23.52 24.36 18.56
CA GLN A 176 24.83 24.91 18.21
C GLN A 176 24.79 26.43 18.04
N ALA A 177 23.75 26.96 17.41
CA ALA A 177 23.56 28.41 17.26
C ALA A 177 23.45 29.12 18.61
N LYS A 178 22.68 28.55 19.55
CA LYS A 178 22.58 29.07 20.92
C LYS A 178 23.91 29.05 21.65
N LYS A 179 24.71 27.99 21.47
CA LYS A 179 26.04 27.90 22.06
C LYS A 179 26.97 29.00 21.54
N LEU A 180 27.02 29.21 20.23
CA LEU A 180 27.84 30.27 19.63
C LEU A 180 27.40 31.67 20.08
N ALA A 181 26.09 31.91 20.22
CA ALA A 181 25.58 33.16 20.78
C ALA A 181 26.02 33.37 22.23
N GLN A 182 25.96 32.31 23.06
CA GLN A 182 26.45 32.37 24.43
C GLN A 182 27.97 32.62 24.49
N ASP A 183 28.75 32.03 23.59
CA ASP A 183 30.20 32.27 23.50
C ASP A 183 30.49 33.74 23.16
N VAL A 184 29.70 34.36 22.28
CA VAL A 184 29.77 35.81 22.00
C VAL A 184 29.46 36.64 23.25
N ASP A 185 28.40 36.31 23.98
CA ASP A 185 28.03 37.02 25.21
C ASP A 185 29.12 36.91 26.29
N ASN A 186 29.76 35.75 26.38
CA ASN A 186 30.85 35.51 27.33
C ASN A 186 32.08 36.36 26.98
N VAL A 187 32.53 36.33 25.72
CA VAL A 187 33.66 37.15 25.25
C VAL A 187 33.36 38.64 25.42
N TYR A 188 32.14 39.06 25.10
CA TYR A 188 31.70 40.43 25.36
C TYR A 188 31.80 40.78 26.84
N GLY A 189 31.30 39.91 27.73
CA GLY A 189 31.33 40.12 29.18
C GLY A 189 32.75 40.27 29.72
N GLU A 190 33.69 39.45 29.24
CA GLU A 190 35.12 39.52 29.60
C GLU A 190 35.75 40.85 29.14
N LEU A 191 35.65 41.16 27.84
CA LEU A 191 36.22 42.39 27.27
C LEU A 191 35.60 43.65 27.89
N HIS A 192 34.29 43.64 28.12
CA HIS A 192 33.59 44.73 28.82
C HIS A 192 34.07 44.85 30.27
N GLY A 193 34.28 43.74 30.96
CA GLY A 193 34.82 43.73 32.33
C GLY A 193 36.21 44.37 32.41
N GLU A 194 37.10 44.03 31.47
CA GLU A 194 38.43 44.62 31.36
C GLU A 194 38.40 46.14 31.11
N LEU A 195 37.45 46.62 30.31
CA LEU A 195 37.29 48.05 30.02
C LEU A 195 36.56 48.83 31.11
N SER A 196 35.65 48.19 31.84
CA SER A 196 34.75 48.84 32.82
C SER A 196 35.51 49.50 33.97
N LYS A 197 36.52 48.81 34.52
CA LYS A 197 37.30 49.34 35.65
C LYS A 197 38.15 50.56 35.26
N PRO A 198 39.00 50.52 34.21
CA PRO A 198 39.72 51.70 33.73
C PRO A 198 38.79 52.84 33.33
N HIS A 199 37.65 52.54 32.70
CA HIS A 199 36.65 53.56 32.35
C HIS A 199 36.15 54.31 33.60
N GLY A 200 35.83 53.59 34.68
CA GLY A 200 35.41 54.19 35.95
C GLY A 200 36.50 55.08 36.56
N GLU A 201 37.73 54.58 36.64
CA GLU A 201 38.87 55.31 37.20
C GLU A 201 39.20 56.60 36.42
N ILE A 202 39.21 56.51 35.08
CA ILE A 202 39.44 57.67 34.20
C ILE A 202 38.30 58.69 34.34
N LYS A 203 37.06 58.22 34.44
CA LYS A 203 35.89 59.10 34.63
C LYS A 203 35.95 59.86 35.95
N ASP A 204 36.21 59.17 37.06
CA ASP A 204 36.32 59.79 38.38
C ASP A 204 37.46 60.81 38.42
N TYR A 205 38.59 60.50 37.78
CA TYR A 205 39.71 61.43 37.62
C TYR A 205 39.30 62.67 36.80
N LEU A 206 38.61 62.48 35.67
CA LEU A 206 38.11 63.57 34.83
C LEU A 206 37.16 64.50 35.61
N ASP A 207 36.23 63.95 36.38
CA ASP A 207 35.29 64.74 37.18
C ASP A 207 36.02 65.60 38.23
N LYS A 208 37.06 65.05 38.87
CA LYS A 208 37.94 65.81 39.78
C LYS A 208 38.67 66.94 39.06
N VAL A 209 39.31 66.66 37.92
CA VAL A 209 40.03 67.65 37.12
C VAL A 209 39.09 68.76 36.65
N GLN A 210 37.90 68.41 36.18
CA GLN A 210 36.86 69.34 35.73
C GLN A 210 36.44 70.29 36.86
N ALA A 211 36.21 69.75 38.07
CA ALA A 211 35.86 70.54 39.25
C ALA A 211 37.00 71.51 39.64
N SER A 212 38.24 71.02 39.67
CA SER A 212 39.42 71.81 40.05
C SER A 212 39.76 72.92 39.06
N VAL A 213 39.44 72.77 37.78
CA VAL A 213 39.70 73.77 36.73
C VAL A 213 38.76 75.00 36.81
N SER A 214 37.60 74.87 37.45
CA SER A 214 36.58 75.93 37.50
C SER A 214 37.06 77.21 38.19
N LEU A 215 37.73 77.07 39.34
CA LEU A 215 38.21 78.19 40.15
C LEU A 215 39.31 79.00 39.42
N PRO A 216 40.41 78.41 38.93
CA PRO A 216 41.41 79.13 38.14
C PRO A 216 40.81 79.86 36.93
N ARG A 217 39.88 79.21 36.21
CA ARG A 217 39.22 79.83 35.05
C ARG A 217 38.36 81.02 35.43
N ASN A 218 37.68 80.99 36.57
CA ASN A 218 36.84 82.11 37.03
C ASN A 218 37.71 83.28 37.51
N LEU A 219 38.77 83.00 38.26
CA LEU A 219 39.73 84.02 38.70
C LEU A 219 40.40 84.72 37.51
N LEU A 220 40.81 83.98 36.47
CA LEU A 220 41.35 84.57 35.24
C LEU A 220 40.36 85.49 34.50
N LYS A 221 39.05 85.21 34.58
CA LYS A 221 38.02 85.99 33.86
C LYS A 221 37.57 87.23 34.61
N ARG A 222 37.49 87.17 35.94
CA ARG A 222 36.78 88.16 36.76
C ARG A 222 37.45 88.49 38.10
N GLY A 223 38.51 87.78 38.48
CA GLY A 223 39.16 87.94 39.79
C GLY A 223 40.11 89.12 39.85
N SER A 224 40.29 89.69 41.05
CA SER A 224 41.32 90.70 41.30
C SER A 224 42.72 90.07 41.43
N ILE A 225 43.77 90.88 41.31
CA ILE A 225 45.15 90.38 41.46
C ILE A 225 45.41 89.86 42.87
N GLU A 226 44.81 90.46 43.89
CA GLU A 226 44.88 90.02 45.28
C GLU A 226 44.17 88.67 45.50
N GLU A 227 42.98 88.48 44.91
CA GLU A 227 42.25 87.20 44.95
C GLU A 227 43.04 86.07 44.27
N ILE A 228 43.67 86.36 43.12
CA ILE A 228 44.55 85.43 42.40
C ILE A 228 45.73 85.03 43.28
N LEU A 229 46.45 86.01 43.84
CA LEU A 229 47.63 85.76 44.68
C LEU A 229 47.27 84.98 45.95
N SER A 230 46.13 85.29 46.58
CA SER A 230 45.67 84.59 47.79
C SER A 230 45.23 83.14 47.52
N SER A 231 44.74 82.85 46.31
CA SER A 231 44.28 81.50 45.90
C SER A 231 45.36 80.64 45.26
N GLN A 232 46.48 81.24 44.82
CA GLN A 232 47.55 80.57 44.05
C GLN A 232 48.08 79.31 44.75
N LYS A 233 48.38 79.39 46.04
CA LYS A 233 48.87 78.26 46.83
C LYS A 233 47.89 77.07 46.81
N VAL A 234 46.60 77.35 46.96
CA VAL A 234 45.54 76.32 46.94
C VAL A 234 45.41 75.69 45.56
N ILE A 235 45.60 76.46 44.49
CA ILE A 235 45.59 75.96 43.12
C ILE A 235 46.78 75.04 42.88
N ASP A 236 47.99 75.44 43.28
CA ASP A 236 49.21 74.65 43.08
C ASP A 236 49.16 73.33 43.87
N GLU A 237 48.70 73.37 45.13
CA GLU A 237 48.51 72.16 45.95
C GLU A 237 47.48 71.19 45.33
N ASN A 238 46.40 71.72 44.74
CA ASN A 238 45.41 70.89 44.04
C ASN A 238 45.97 70.28 42.75
N ILE A 239 46.78 71.02 41.98
CA ILE A 239 47.42 70.52 40.77
C ILE A 239 48.41 69.39 41.12
N GLU A 240 49.23 69.56 42.15
CA GLU A 240 50.17 68.54 42.60
C GLU A 240 49.44 67.27 43.06
N LYS A 241 48.33 67.42 43.79
CA LYS A 241 47.48 66.31 44.22
C LYS A 241 46.88 65.55 43.02
N LEU A 242 46.34 66.26 42.04
CA LEU A 242 45.79 65.65 40.81
C LEU A 242 46.87 64.94 40.00
N GLY A 243 48.10 65.46 39.96
CA GLY A 243 49.23 64.80 39.30
C GLY A 243 49.59 63.45 39.93
N LYS A 244 49.43 63.31 41.26
CA LYS A 244 49.66 62.05 41.98
C LYS A 244 48.50 61.04 41.87
N GLU A 245 47.27 61.53 41.62
CA GLU A 245 46.06 60.70 41.49
C GLU A 245 45.77 60.26 40.05
N GLN A 246 46.59 60.65 39.06
CA GLN A 246 46.38 60.31 37.67
C GLN A 246 46.53 58.79 37.43
N PRO A 247 45.56 58.13 36.74
CA PRO A 247 45.70 56.73 36.36
C PRO A 247 46.91 56.48 35.45
N GLU A 248 47.58 55.33 35.63
CA GLU A 248 48.81 54.98 34.89
C GLU A 248 48.60 54.84 33.37
N ASN A 249 47.42 54.36 32.95
CA ASN A 249 47.10 54.17 31.53
C ASN A 249 45.77 54.86 31.18
N LEU A 250 45.83 55.79 30.22
CA LEU A 250 44.66 56.49 29.67
C LEU A 250 44.17 55.89 28.35
N ALA A 251 44.89 54.89 27.82
CA ALA A 251 44.50 54.15 26.61
C ALA A 251 43.64 52.93 26.99
N PRO A 252 42.75 52.50 26.08
CA PRO A 252 41.96 51.28 26.29
C PRO A 252 42.87 50.04 26.37
N VAL A 253 42.49 49.10 27.24
CA VAL A 253 43.27 47.87 27.51
C VAL A 253 43.02 46.75 26.50
N ASN A 254 41.94 46.84 25.73
CA ASN A 254 41.63 45.98 24.59
C ASN A 254 40.91 46.78 23.49
N ASP A 255 40.80 46.22 22.28
CA ASP A 255 40.22 46.89 21.09
C ASP A 255 38.72 46.64 20.89
N GLY A 256 38.09 45.86 21.77
CA GLY A 256 36.67 45.50 21.68
C GLY A 256 36.29 44.64 20.47
N SER A 257 37.25 43.95 19.84
CA SER A 257 36.98 43.13 18.65
C SER A 257 36.30 41.80 19.00
N VAL A 258 35.04 41.63 18.56
CA VAL A 258 34.31 40.35 18.62
C VAL A 258 33.85 39.98 17.22
N GLN A 259 34.24 38.80 16.72
CA GLN A 259 33.96 38.39 15.34
C GLN A 259 33.42 36.95 15.28
N TYR A 260 32.38 36.75 14.45
CA TYR A 260 31.89 35.44 14.07
C TYR A 260 32.44 35.06 12.69
N VAL A 261 32.99 33.85 12.56
CA VAL A 261 33.55 33.32 11.30
C VAL A 261 32.76 32.08 10.89
N PRO A 262 31.91 32.14 9.84
CA PRO A 262 31.15 30.99 9.38
C PRO A 262 32.02 30.02 8.55
N GLU A 263 31.71 28.73 8.62
CA GLU A 263 32.26 27.73 7.70
C GLU A 263 31.54 27.72 6.33
N ASN A 264 32.20 27.18 5.31
CA ASN A 264 31.64 27.06 3.97
C ASN A 264 30.60 25.93 3.90
N ILE A 265 29.36 26.28 3.57
CA ILE A 265 28.23 25.35 3.44
C ILE A 265 28.43 24.35 2.29
N GLY A 266 29.20 24.69 1.25
CA GLY A 266 29.40 23.86 0.07
C GLY A 266 30.09 22.51 0.32
N ASN A 267 30.70 22.31 1.50
CA ASN A 267 31.44 21.09 1.85
C ASN A 267 30.64 20.11 2.73
N ILE A 268 29.35 20.37 2.98
CA ILE A 268 28.52 19.48 3.81
C ILE A 268 28.18 18.20 3.02
N GLY A 269 28.48 17.04 3.60
CA GLY A 269 28.13 15.73 3.03
C GLY A 269 26.64 15.44 3.13
N TYR A 270 25.84 15.94 2.19
CA TYR A 270 24.38 15.74 2.17
C TYR A 270 23.97 14.29 1.91
N ASP A 271 24.83 13.50 1.28
CA ASP A 271 24.50 12.12 0.88
C ASP A 271 24.12 11.23 2.06
N GLU A 272 24.80 11.36 3.20
CA GLU A 272 24.45 10.58 4.40
C GLU A 272 23.06 10.94 4.94
N ILE A 273 22.69 12.21 4.88
CA ILE A 273 21.39 12.73 5.31
C ILE A 273 20.28 12.25 4.36
N VAL A 274 20.52 12.35 3.05
CA VAL A 274 19.56 11.90 2.04
C VAL A 274 19.38 10.39 2.10
N ASN A 275 20.46 9.62 2.27
CA ASN A 275 20.40 8.17 2.40
C ASN A 275 19.63 7.72 3.66
N ALA A 276 19.54 8.55 4.70
CA ALA A 276 18.74 8.26 5.88
C ALA A 276 17.21 8.24 5.63
N LEU A 277 16.75 8.73 4.48
CA LEU A 277 15.35 8.58 4.03
C LEU A 277 15.00 7.11 3.73
N GLY A 278 16.00 6.29 3.38
CA GLY A 278 15.80 4.88 3.07
C GLY A 278 15.45 4.62 1.60
N TYR A 279 14.81 3.49 1.35
CA TYR A 279 14.47 3.01 0.01
C TYR A 279 13.15 2.24 0.05
N VAL A 280 12.46 2.15 -1.09
CA VAL A 280 11.28 1.30 -1.26
C VAL A 280 11.76 -0.07 -1.71
N ASP A 281 11.42 -1.12 -0.96
CA ASP A 281 11.73 -2.50 -1.32
C ASP A 281 10.48 -3.19 -1.84
N GLU A 282 10.56 -3.82 -3.01
CA GLU A 282 9.52 -4.73 -3.48
C GLU A 282 9.78 -6.07 -2.80
N LEU A 283 8.87 -6.49 -1.92
CA LEU A 283 9.02 -7.65 -1.04
C LEU A 283 9.15 -8.98 -1.83
N GLN A 284 10.31 -9.23 -2.42
CA GLN A 284 10.67 -10.49 -3.06
C GLN A 284 11.80 -11.15 -2.26
N ILE A 285 11.44 -11.93 -1.25
CA ILE A 285 12.36 -12.95 -0.76
C ILE A 285 12.52 -13.96 -1.92
N SER A 286 13.68 -13.98 -2.58
CA SER A 286 14.02 -14.94 -3.64
C SER A 286 14.23 -16.35 -3.07
N SER A 287 13.15 -16.92 -2.52
CA SER A 287 13.10 -18.26 -1.94
C SER A 287 12.39 -19.21 -2.89
N SER A 288 13.07 -20.29 -3.28
CA SER A 288 12.43 -21.40 -4.00
C SER A 288 11.45 -22.20 -3.14
N ILE A 289 11.55 -22.09 -1.81
CA ILE A 289 10.66 -22.77 -0.86
C ILE A 289 9.38 -21.94 -0.63
N LEU A 290 9.52 -20.61 -0.54
CA LEU A 290 8.40 -19.70 -0.20
C LEU A 290 7.80 -18.98 -1.41
N LYS A 291 8.22 -19.30 -2.65
CA LYS A 291 7.82 -18.59 -3.87
C LYS A 291 6.30 -18.43 -4.03
N GLU A 292 5.53 -19.38 -3.54
CA GLU A 292 4.06 -19.43 -3.62
C GLU A 292 3.39 -19.22 -2.25
N GLU A 293 4.18 -19.03 -1.18
CA GLU A 293 3.72 -18.99 0.21
C GLU A 293 3.86 -17.57 0.78
N ILE A 294 3.14 -16.62 0.17
CA ILE A 294 3.20 -15.18 0.50
C ILE A 294 2.89 -14.94 1.99
N ALA A 295 2.01 -15.74 2.59
CA ALA A 295 1.68 -15.65 4.02
C ALA A 295 2.90 -15.94 4.92
N PHE A 296 3.72 -16.94 4.58
CA PHE A 296 4.93 -17.26 5.32
C PHE A 296 6.03 -16.21 5.15
N ILE A 297 6.14 -15.61 3.96
CA ILE A 297 7.04 -14.47 3.71
C ILE A 297 6.69 -13.30 4.65
N LYS A 298 5.40 -12.92 4.69
CA LYS A 298 4.92 -11.84 5.58
C LYS A 298 5.16 -12.17 7.06
N GLN A 299 4.94 -13.41 7.46
CA GLN A 299 5.13 -13.83 8.85
C GLN A 299 6.61 -13.80 9.26
N LEU A 300 7.52 -14.27 8.41
CA LEU A 300 8.96 -14.19 8.64
C LEU A 300 9.43 -12.74 8.80
N GLN A 301 8.92 -11.83 7.97
CA GLN A 301 9.24 -10.41 8.05
C GLN A 301 8.72 -9.77 9.34
N LYS A 302 7.50 -10.14 9.78
CA LYS A 302 6.97 -9.70 11.08
C LYS A 302 7.86 -10.15 12.25
N TRP A 303 8.40 -11.36 12.20
CA TRP A 303 9.29 -11.87 13.26
C TRP A 303 10.68 -11.24 13.26
N LEU A 304 11.21 -10.90 12.09
CA LEU A 304 12.61 -10.50 11.93
C LEU A 304 12.81 -8.99 11.73
N GLY A 305 11.73 -8.24 11.47
CA GLY A 305 11.73 -6.80 11.26
C GLY A 305 12.06 -6.38 9.82
N GLU A 306 11.49 -5.26 9.39
CA GLU A 306 11.58 -4.75 8.01
C GLU A 306 12.95 -4.17 7.62
N LYS A 307 13.89 -4.07 8.56
CA LYS A 307 15.12 -3.27 8.40
C LYS A 307 16.35 -4.02 7.89
N CYS A 308 16.33 -5.35 7.80
CA CYS A 308 17.49 -6.11 7.31
C CYS A 308 17.22 -6.73 5.93
N LYS A 309 18.12 -6.49 4.97
CA LYS A 309 18.07 -7.07 3.62
C LYS A 309 18.40 -8.56 3.65
N TRP A 310 17.56 -9.36 3.01
CA TRP A 310 17.77 -10.80 2.85
C TRP A 310 18.81 -11.08 1.76
N HIS A 311 19.86 -11.83 2.08
CA HIS A 311 20.75 -12.38 1.07
C HIS A 311 20.75 -13.91 1.13
N LEU A 312 20.42 -14.57 0.02
CA LEU A 312 20.52 -16.01 -0.10
C LEU A 312 22.00 -16.40 -0.12
N CYS A 313 22.51 -17.02 0.95
CA CYS A 313 23.90 -17.45 1.01
C CYS A 313 24.09 -18.91 0.54
N TYR A 314 23.11 -19.78 0.79
CA TYR A 314 23.20 -21.21 0.47
C TYR A 314 21.84 -21.79 0.08
N ARG A 315 21.84 -22.63 -0.96
CA ARG A 315 20.71 -23.45 -1.39
C ARG A 315 21.19 -24.87 -1.69
N ALA A 316 20.74 -25.88 -0.96
CA ALA A 316 21.26 -27.24 -1.11
C ALA A 316 21.09 -27.80 -2.55
N SER A 317 19.97 -27.50 -3.20
CA SER A 317 19.72 -27.89 -4.60
C SER A 317 20.60 -27.19 -5.65
N ARG A 318 21.26 -26.07 -5.30
CA ARG A 318 22.19 -25.32 -6.17
C ARG A 318 23.65 -25.57 -5.79
N ASP A 319 23.94 -25.57 -4.50
CA ASP A 319 25.30 -25.46 -3.95
C ASP A 319 25.86 -26.80 -3.45
N GLY A 320 25.05 -27.86 -3.44
CA GLY A 320 25.39 -29.20 -2.94
C GLY A 320 24.74 -29.49 -1.60
N TRP A 321 24.63 -30.77 -1.22
CA TRP A 321 23.96 -31.21 0.02
C TRP A 321 24.92 -31.52 1.17
N SER A 322 26.24 -31.43 0.96
CA SER A 322 27.21 -31.81 1.98
C SER A 322 27.39 -30.73 3.04
N ALA A 323 27.76 -31.12 4.26
CA ALA A 323 28.12 -30.16 5.31
C ALA A 323 29.27 -29.22 4.87
N LYS A 324 30.20 -29.73 4.03
CA LYS A 324 31.28 -28.93 3.47
C LYS A 324 30.77 -27.82 2.55
N ASP A 325 29.76 -28.11 1.73
CA ASP A 325 29.15 -27.13 0.83
C ASP A 325 28.41 -26.05 1.62
N PHE A 326 27.68 -26.45 2.66
CA PHE A 326 27.03 -25.55 3.61
C PHE A 326 28.04 -24.59 4.26
N HIS A 327 29.06 -25.14 4.93
CA HIS A 327 30.05 -24.34 5.67
C HIS A 327 30.83 -23.40 4.75
N ARG A 328 31.14 -23.82 3.51
CA ARG A 328 31.79 -22.96 2.50
C ARG A 328 30.98 -21.67 2.20
N HIS A 329 29.65 -21.72 2.32
CA HIS A 329 28.77 -20.61 1.98
C HIS A 329 28.24 -19.84 3.19
N CYS A 330 28.05 -20.50 4.33
CA CYS A 330 27.34 -19.94 5.49
C CYS A 330 28.26 -19.45 6.61
N ASP A 331 29.52 -19.90 6.66
CA ASP A 331 30.43 -19.51 7.72
C ASP A 331 30.80 -18.01 7.65
N ASN A 332 30.81 -17.36 8.81
CA ASN A 332 31.16 -15.96 9.05
C ASN A 332 30.25 -14.93 8.37
N LYS A 333 29.03 -15.33 8.01
CA LYS A 333 28.11 -14.45 7.29
C LYS A 333 27.18 -13.61 8.18
N GLY A 334 26.96 -14.01 9.44
CA GLY A 334 26.12 -13.31 10.42
C GLY A 334 24.84 -14.07 10.74
N PRO A 335 23.82 -13.41 11.30
CA PRO A 335 22.54 -14.04 11.61
C PRO A 335 21.86 -14.66 10.39
N THR A 336 21.32 -15.87 10.55
CA THR A 336 20.75 -16.65 9.44
C THR A 336 19.38 -17.22 9.77
N VAL A 337 18.56 -17.34 8.73
CA VAL A 337 17.29 -18.06 8.74
C VAL A 337 17.44 -19.26 7.81
N VAL A 338 17.26 -20.45 8.37
CA VAL A 338 17.23 -21.71 7.63
C VAL A 338 15.79 -22.06 7.34
N LEU A 339 15.49 -22.40 6.08
CA LEU A 339 14.22 -22.97 5.66
C LEU A 339 14.48 -24.32 5.00
N VAL A 340 13.69 -25.30 5.39
CA VAL A 340 13.71 -26.67 4.88
C VAL A 340 12.32 -26.97 4.34
N LYS A 341 12.24 -27.53 3.13
CA LYS A 341 10.98 -28.06 2.59
C LYS A 341 11.07 -29.58 2.50
N ALA A 342 10.27 -30.27 3.31
CA ALA A 342 10.13 -31.72 3.24
C ALA A 342 8.66 -32.06 2.97
N ASN A 343 8.37 -32.59 1.78
CA ASN A 343 7.01 -32.86 1.31
C ASN A 343 6.12 -31.59 1.42
N ASN A 344 5.05 -31.66 2.21
CA ASN A 344 4.09 -30.58 2.43
C ASN A 344 4.45 -29.69 3.64
N TYR A 345 5.59 -29.92 4.27
CA TYR A 345 6.00 -29.18 5.46
C TYR A 345 7.15 -28.24 5.14
N ILE A 346 7.00 -26.99 5.60
CA ILE A 346 8.05 -25.99 5.62
C ILE A 346 8.38 -25.72 7.08
N PHE A 347 9.64 -25.91 7.45
CA PHE A 347 10.13 -25.66 8.79
C PHE A 347 11.54 -25.09 8.73
N GLY A 348 12.07 -24.66 9.86
CA GLY A 348 13.30 -23.90 9.86
C GLY A 348 13.70 -23.41 11.22
N GLY A 349 14.69 -22.53 11.24
CA GLY A 349 15.18 -21.92 12.46
C GLY A 349 15.92 -20.63 12.16
N TYR A 350 16.02 -19.79 13.18
CA TYR A 350 16.85 -18.60 13.17
C TYR A 350 18.03 -18.82 14.13
N THR A 351 19.21 -18.34 13.74
CA THR A 351 20.36 -18.23 14.64
C THR A 351 21.04 -16.89 14.44
N ASP A 352 21.34 -16.20 15.54
CA ASP A 352 22.20 -15.03 15.57
C ASP A 352 23.69 -15.39 15.68
N GLN A 353 23.99 -16.68 15.91
CA GLN A 353 25.33 -17.22 16.01
C GLN A 353 25.90 -17.58 14.64
N ASN A 354 27.22 -17.48 14.56
CA ASN A 354 27.99 -17.82 13.37
C ASN A 354 28.21 -19.34 13.25
N TRP A 355 28.02 -19.89 12.04
CA TRP A 355 28.22 -21.31 11.75
C TRP A 355 29.68 -21.78 11.82
N GLY A 356 30.66 -20.88 11.64
CA GLY A 356 32.09 -21.21 11.62
C GLY A 356 32.80 -21.27 12.99
N GLY A 357 32.07 -21.15 14.10
CA GLY A 357 32.61 -21.32 15.46
C GLY A 357 33.53 -20.20 15.98
N ILE A 358 33.86 -19.18 15.18
CA ILE A 358 34.68 -18.03 15.60
C ILE A 358 33.75 -16.90 16.03
N HIS A 359 33.98 -16.36 17.24
CA HIS A 359 33.29 -15.18 17.79
C HIS A 359 33.65 -13.92 16.98
N GLY A 360 32.96 -13.75 15.84
CA GLY A 360 33.00 -12.51 15.07
C GLY A 360 32.15 -11.43 15.72
N VAL A 361 32.57 -10.17 15.58
CA VAL A 361 31.81 -8.99 16.03
C VAL A 361 30.37 -9.07 15.50
N PRO A 362 29.34 -8.89 16.35
CA PRO A 362 27.95 -8.91 15.90
C PRO A 362 27.73 -7.82 14.84
N LYS A 363 27.50 -8.23 13.59
CA LYS A 363 27.13 -7.31 12.51
C LYS A 363 25.70 -6.83 12.75
N LYS A 364 25.49 -5.52 12.78
CA LYS A 364 24.21 -4.90 13.15
C LYS A 364 23.00 -5.25 12.26
N CYS A 365 23.14 -5.81 11.04
CA CYS A 365 21.95 -6.19 10.22
C CYS A 365 22.16 -6.99 8.87
N PRO A 366 23.03 -8.00 8.70
CA PRO A 366 22.92 -8.90 7.53
C PRO A 366 22.13 -10.16 7.89
N LEU A 367 20.83 -10.19 7.55
CA LEU A 367 20.02 -11.40 7.63
C LEU A 367 20.20 -12.22 6.34
N LEU A 368 20.46 -13.51 6.51
CA LEU A 368 20.73 -14.40 5.40
C LEU A 368 19.71 -15.52 5.33
N LEU A 369 19.33 -15.86 4.12
CA LEU A 369 18.44 -16.98 3.86
C LEU A 369 19.24 -18.20 3.46
N ILE A 370 18.93 -19.33 4.08
CA ILE A 370 19.45 -20.65 3.76
C ILE A 370 18.27 -21.54 3.35
N LEU A 371 18.38 -22.20 2.21
CA LEU A 371 17.35 -23.09 1.68
C LEU A 371 17.90 -24.52 1.59
N LEU A 372 17.27 -25.46 2.29
CA LEU A 372 17.60 -26.88 2.22
C LEU A 372 16.58 -27.61 1.36
#